data_AF-A0A948KGB0-F1
#
_entry.id   AF-A0A948KGB0-F1
#
_cell.length_a   1.000
_cell.length_b   1.000
_cell.length_c   1.000
_cell.angle_alpha   90.00
_cell.angle_beta   90.00
_cell.angle_gamma   90.00
#
_symmetry.space_group_name_H-M   'P 1'
#
loop_
_entity.id
_entity.type
_entity.pdbx_description
1 polymer ?
#
loop_
_entity_poly.entity_id
_entity_poly.type
_entity_poly.pdbx_seq_one_letter_code
_entity_poly.pdbx_strand_id
1 'polypeptide(L)'
;MNVKQAVDMLELKASLLVEGVRASEDALTGVGTDYKEQNHGLFGWDMEDHVGSELPDDFLLPDGTVVQFRMNSSSPFCIRADDGGLKLFHRDRNSAGVQWIKRPDFYKTRVSQNGKKMVQIGQIGGEDCLFFCYQNYCSHFARGKQCLFCNLASTSKTYNSVLKKKDAELIGEVASAAWAEGTVKHVLMTGGCFSHEKEIRVVKDIFAAICKHRGVDRIPGTILPSPAKGDDIKRYYDTGIKAIGYSMEIWDEALYRAICPGKSESTSHAEFLRSIESAVGVFGEGNGLQRSFARLRVS
;
A
#
# COMPACT_ATOMS: atom_id res chain seq x y z
N MET A 1 -1.54 23.63 17.28
CA MET A 1 -2.70 23.35 16.42
C MET A 1 -3.93 23.24 17.32
N ASN A 2 -4.99 24.01 17.05
CA ASN A 2 -6.22 23.87 17.86
C ASN A 2 -7.07 22.70 17.32
N VAL A 3 -7.97 22.15 18.13
CA VAL A 3 -8.79 20.98 17.77
C VAL A 3 -9.59 21.21 16.49
N LYS A 4 -10.08 22.44 16.27
CA LYS A 4 -10.83 22.81 15.06
C LYS A 4 -9.99 22.67 13.79
N GLN A 5 -8.77 23.19 13.79
CA GLN A 5 -7.82 23.06 12.67
C GLN A 5 -7.49 21.61 12.34
N ALA A 6 -7.36 20.74 13.36
CA ALA A 6 -7.12 19.32 13.14
C ALA A 6 -8.34 18.61 12.50
N VAL A 7 -9.56 18.96 12.94
CA VAL A 7 -10.80 18.46 12.33
C VAL A 7 -10.91 18.93 10.87
N ASP A 8 -10.61 20.20 10.60
CA ASP A 8 -10.64 20.78 9.25
C ASP A 8 -9.65 20.04 8.31
N MET A 9 -8.46 19.65 8.79
CA MET A 9 -7.48 18.90 7.98
C MET A 9 -7.88 17.44 7.74
N LEU A 10 -8.49 16.78 8.72
CA LEU A 10 -9.03 15.43 8.55
C LEU A 10 -10.17 15.43 7.52
N GLU A 11 -11.08 16.39 7.58
CA GLU A 11 -12.16 16.57 6.60
C GLU A 11 -11.62 16.88 5.20
N LEU A 12 -10.58 17.71 5.12
CA LEU A 12 -9.90 18.00 3.86
C LEU A 12 -9.25 16.75 3.26
N LYS A 13 -8.48 15.99 4.05
CA LYS A 13 -7.89 14.72 3.62
C LYS A 13 -8.95 13.73 3.15
N ALA A 14 -10.04 13.58 3.92
CA ALA A 14 -11.13 12.69 3.53
C ALA A 14 -11.74 13.12 2.18
N SER A 15 -11.96 14.43 2.00
CA SER A 15 -12.48 14.99 0.76
C SER A 15 -11.53 14.76 -0.42
N LEU A 16 -10.22 14.97 -0.25
CA LEU A 16 -9.20 14.71 -1.28
C LEU A 16 -9.13 13.23 -1.68
N LEU A 17 -9.26 12.29 -0.73
CA LEU A 17 -9.25 10.86 -1.01
C LEU A 17 -10.52 10.36 -1.71
N VAL A 18 -11.66 11.05 -1.52
CA VAL A 18 -12.97 10.70 -2.10
C VAL A 18 -13.18 11.36 -3.46
N GLU A 19 -12.92 12.66 -3.55
CA GLU A 19 -13.13 13.45 -4.76
C GLU A 19 -11.92 13.40 -5.71
N GLY A 20 -10.77 12.91 -5.24
CA GLY A 20 -9.51 12.97 -5.97
C GLY A 20 -8.98 14.39 -6.11
N VAL A 21 -7.93 14.56 -6.90
CA VAL A 21 -7.25 15.84 -7.14
C VAL A 21 -6.68 15.84 -8.55
N ARG A 22 -6.64 17.01 -9.19
CA ARG A 22 -5.89 17.24 -10.42
C ARG A 22 -4.68 18.13 -10.15
N ALA A 23 -3.64 18.04 -10.98
CA ALA A 23 -2.47 18.91 -10.91
C ALA A 23 -2.27 19.60 -12.26
N SER A 24 -1.84 20.86 -12.24
CA SER A 24 -1.36 21.53 -13.45
C SER A 24 0.02 21.02 -13.86
N GLU A 25 0.39 21.15 -15.13
CA GLU A 25 1.65 20.59 -15.67
C GLU A 25 2.89 21.15 -14.96
N ASP A 26 2.91 22.44 -14.66
CA ASP A 26 3.96 23.12 -13.91
C ASP A 26 4.12 22.54 -12.48
N ALA A 27 3.00 22.19 -11.83
CA ALA A 27 3.01 21.56 -10.52
C ALA A 27 3.63 20.16 -10.54
N LEU A 28 3.66 19.47 -11.69
CA LEU A 28 4.25 18.13 -11.83
C LEU A 28 5.76 18.16 -12.09
N THR A 29 6.36 19.35 -12.20
CA THR A 29 7.81 19.50 -12.43
C THR A 29 8.61 18.80 -11.32
N GLY A 30 9.49 17.88 -11.72
CA GLY A 30 10.39 17.15 -10.80
C GLY A 30 9.79 15.86 -10.21
N VAL A 31 8.53 15.53 -10.50
CA VAL A 31 7.99 14.19 -10.19
C VAL A 31 8.79 13.14 -10.97
N GLY A 32 9.18 12.04 -10.32
CA GLY A 32 10.01 10.98 -10.91
C GLY A 32 11.52 11.23 -10.84
N THR A 33 11.95 12.47 -10.56
CA THR A 33 13.37 12.83 -10.35
C THR A 33 13.64 13.23 -8.91
N ASP A 34 12.98 14.28 -8.45
CA ASP A 34 13.17 14.94 -7.16
C ASP A 34 12.06 14.58 -6.18
N TYR A 35 10.85 14.35 -6.71
CA TYR A 35 9.66 14.01 -5.95
C TYR A 35 9.15 12.61 -6.28
N LYS A 36 8.57 11.96 -5.28
CA LYS A 36 8.15 10.56 -5.32
C LYS A 36 7.01 10.36 -6.32
N GLU A 37 7.23 9.48 -7.28
CA GLU A 37 6.29 9.10 -8.33
C GLU A 37 5.48 7.86 -7.99
N GLN A 38 4.25 7.79 -8.51
CA GLN A 38 3.39 6.63 -8.37
C GLN A 38 4.01 5.39 -9.04
N ASN A 39 4.19 4.35 -8.24
CA ASN A 39 4.61 3.04 -8.71
C ASN A 39 3.52 2.05 -8.31
N HIS A 40 2.83 1.48 -9.31
CA HIS A 40 1.59 0.72 -9.16
C HIS A 40 1.85 -0.68 -8.57
N GLY A 41 2.30 -0.69 -7.31
CA GLY A 41 2.83 -1.85 -6.61
C GLY A 41 1.80 -2.92 -6.33
N LEU A 42 0.54 -2.55 -6.09
CA LEU A 42 -0.57 -3.47 -5.83
C LEU A 42 -1.86 -3.00 -6.50
N PHE A 43 -2.27 -1.77 -6.22
CA PHE A 43 -3.51 -1.16 -6.72
C PHE A 43 -3.21 0.15 -7.45
N GLY A 44 -4.02 0.47 -8.46
CA GLY A 44 -4.17 1.84 -8.95
C GLY A 44 -5.19 2.57 -8.08
N TRP A 45 -4.87 3.79 -7.64
CA TRP A 45 -5.71 4.55 -6.71
C TRP A 45 -6.47 5.68 -7.38
N ASP A 46 -6.10 5.97 -8.61
CA ASP A 46 -6.67 7.02 -9.44
C ASP A 46 -8.05 6.63 -9.97
N MET A 47 -8.89 7.64 -10.18
CA MET A 47 -10.25 7.47 -10.69
C MET A 47 -10.27 7.22 -12.20
N GLU A 48 -9.13 7.46 -12.87
CA GLU A 48 -8.94 7.27 -14.29
C GLU A 48 -7.51 6.78 -14.60
N ASP A 49 -7.35 6.11 -15.74
CA ASP A 49 -6.03 5.63 -16.18
C ASP A 49 -5.19 6.79 -16.73
N HIS A 50 -3.89 6.78 -16.43
CA HIS A 50 -2.96 7.86 -16.78
C HIS A 50 -1.66 7.30 -17.39
N VAL A 51 -1.77 6.23 -18.19
CA VAL A 51 -0.63 5.56 -18.81
C VAL A 51 0.25 6.56 -19.58
N GLY A 52 1.55 6.58 -19.24
CA GLY A 52 2.53 7.47 -19.85
C GLY A 52 2.70 8.84 -19.15
N SER A 53 1.89 9.14 -18.13
CA SER A 53 2.07 10.32 -17.29
C SER A 53 2.73 9.94 -15.97
N GLU A 54 3.67 10.76 -15.50
CA GLU A 54 4.25 10.62 -14.16
C GLU A 54 3.45 11.48 -13.17
N LEU A 55 2.81 10.82 -12.21
CA LEU A 55 2.02 11.46 -11.15
C LEU A 55 2.71 11.33 -9.80
N PRO A 56 2.57 12.32 -8.90
CA PRO A 56 3.11 12.24 -7.56
C PRO A 56 2.36 11.15 -6.79
N ASP A 57 3.05 10.43 -5.90
CA ASP A 57 2.46 9.34 -5.12
C ASP A 57 1.68 9.85 -3.90
N ASP A 58 2.29 10.76 -3.15
CA ASP A 58 1.72 11.39 -1.95
C ASP A 58 2.17 12.84 -1.84
N PHE A 59 1.40 13.65 -1.09
CA PHE A 59 1.75 15.02 -0.73
C PHE A 59 1.43 15.32 0.74
N LEU A 60 2.08 16.35 1.26
CA LEU A 60 1.89 16.85 2.62
C LEU A 60 0.98 18.06 2.62
N LEU A 61 0.02 18.07 3.54
CA LEU A 61 -0.70 19.26 3.99
C LEU A 61 0.16 20.06 4.99
N PRO A 62 -0.19 21.33 5.29
CA PRO A 62 0.64 22.21 6.14
C PRO A 62 0.93 21.68 7.55
N ASP A 63 0.09 20.77 8.05
CA ASP A 63 0.22 20.15 9.36
C ASP A 63 1.08 18.87 9.36
N GLY A 64 1.61 18.47 8.20
CA GLY A 64 2.33 17.20 7.99
C GLY A 64 1.41 16.03 7.67
N THR A 65 0.10 16.25 7.50
CA THR A 65 -0.82 15.19 7.10
C THR A 65 -0.48 14.71 5.68
N VAL A 66 -0.13 13.43 5.57
CA VAL A 66 0.11 12.75 4.29
C VAL A 66 -1.21 12.44 3.59
N VAL A 67 -1.32 12.80 2.32
CA VAL A 67 -2.45 12.51 1.44
C VAL A 67 -1.95 11.81 0.18
N GLN A 68 -2.50 10.64 -0.10
CA GLN A 68 -2.26 9.94 -1.36
C GLN A 68 -2.88 10.72 -2.51
N PHE A 69 -2.08 10.99 -3.54
CA PHE A 69 -2.58 11.60 -4.75
C PHE A 69 -3.48 10.60 -5.50
N ARG A 70 -4.66 11.06 -5.92
CA ARG A 70 -5.62 10.26 -6.69
C ARG A 70 -6.13 11.12 -7.82
N MET A 71 -5.66 10.86 -9.03
CA MET A 71 -6.05 11.61 -10.21
C MET A 71 -7.56 11.53 -10.43
N ASN A 72 -8.17 12.69 -10.60
CA ASN A 72 -9.52 12.84 -11.09
C ASN A 72 -9.64 14.17 -11.84
N SER A 73 -9.73 14.10 -13.16
CA SER A 73 -9.88 15.23 -14.08
C SER A 73 -11.09 16.12 -13.76
N SER A 74 -12.13 15.53 -13.16
CA SER A 74 -13.36 16.22 -12.74
C SER A 74 -13.33 16.71 -11.29
N SER A 75 -12.20 16.55 -10.58
CA SER A 75 -12.10 16.94 -9.17
C SER A 75 -12.29 18.46 -9.00
N PRO A 76 -13.02 18.90 -7.96
CA PRO A 76 -13.05 20.32 -7.58
C PRO A 76 -11.74 20.79 -6.95
N PHE A 77 -10.81 19.87 -6.64
CA PHE A 77 -9.50 20.14 -6.06
C PHE A 77 -8.41 20.17 -7.13
N CYS A 78 -7.58 21.21 -7.13
CA CYS A 78 -6.49 21.38 -8.07
C CYS A 78 -5.21 21.85 -7.36
N ILE A 79 -4.10 21.14 -7.56
CA ILE A 79 -2.78 21.59 -7.12
C ILE A 79 -2.12 22.35 -8.25
N ARG A 80 -1.64 23.57 -7.96
CA ARG A 80 -0.93 24.43 -8.92
C ARG A 80 0.37 24.94 -8.33
N ALA A 81 1.36 25.20 -9.18
CA ALA A 81 2.52 25.97 -8.77
C ALA A 81 2.19 27.47 -8.75
N ASP A 82 2.81 28.18 -7.82
CA ASP A 82 2.75 29.64 -7.66
C ASP A 82 4.14 30.11 -7.18
N ASP A 83 4.40 31.42 -7.16
CA ASP A 83 5.72 32.00 -6.82
C ASP A 83 6.24 31.59 -5.42
N GLY A 84 5.35 31.11 -4.55
CA GLY A 84 5.66 30.61 -3.20
C GLY A 84 5.66 29.08 -3.03
N GLY A 85 5.58 28.30 -4.11
CA GLY A 85 5.49 26.84 -4.09
C GLY A 85 4.11 26.30 -4.47
N LEU A 86 3.82 25.07 -4.09
CA LEU A 86 2.58 24.38 -4.50
C LEU A 86 1.40 24.78 -3.60
N LYS A 87 0.25 25.02 -4.23
CA LYS A 87 -0.99 25.38 -3.54
C LYS A 87 -2.14 24.49 -4.00
N LEU A 88 -2.94 24.05 -3.05
CA LEU A 88 -4.20 23.37 -3.27
C LEU A 88 -5.33 24.39 -3.38
N PHE A 89 -6.10 24.31 -4.45
CA PHE A 89 -7.29 25.11 -4.71
C PHE A 89 -8.53 24.24 -4.65
N HIS A 90 -9.62 24.76 -4.06
CA HIS A 90 -10.95 24.17 -4.16
C HIS A 90 -11.86 25.14 -4.90
N ARG A 91 -12.33 24.75 -6.10
CA ARG A 91 -13.13 25.62 -7.00
C ARG A 91 -12.50 27.01 -7.18
N ASP A 92 -11.21 27.02 -7.51
CA ASP A 92 -10.37 28.20 -7.74
C ASP A 92 -10.11 29.13 -6.55
N ARG A 93 -10.56 28.75 -5.35
CA ARG A 93 -10.16 29.43 -4.11
C ARG A 93 -8.98 28.71 -3.50
N ASN A 94 -7.92 29.48 -3.18
CA ASN A 94 -6.78 28.95 -2.45
C ASN A 94 -7.25 28.36 -1.11
N SER A 95 -6.91 27.11 -0.87
CA SER A 95 -7.31 26.32 0.30
C SER A 95 -6.13 26.12 1.25
N ALA A 96 -5.00 25.64 0.75
CA ALA A 96 -3.82 25.31 1.57
C ALA A 96 -2.54 25.27 0.73
N GLY A 97 -1.38 25.52 1.36
CA GLY A 97 -0.08 25.14 0.79
C GLY A 97 0.10 23.62 0.85
N VAL A 98 0.77 23.03 -0.14
CA VAL A 98 1.08 21.60 -0.16
C VAL A 98 2.53 21.37 -0.56
N GLN A 99 3.05 20.18 -0.28
CA GLN A 99 4.41 19.80 -0.66
C GLN A 99 4.42 18.38 -1.22
N TRP A 100 5.08 18.17 -2.36
CA TRP A 100 5.37 16.81 -2.80
C TRP A 100 6.38 16.15 -1.86
N ILE A 101 6.22 14.84 -1.64
CA ILE A 101 7.19 14.07 -0.85
C ILE A 101 8.45 13.86 -1.69
N LYS A 102 9.63 14.08 -1.09
CA LYS A 102 10.92 13.85 -1.74
C LYS A 102 11.03 12.39 -2.21
N ARG A 103 11.58 12.20 -3.40
CA ARG A 103 11.88 10.88 -3.93
C ARG A 103 12.99 10.20 -3.11
N PRO A 104 12.77 8.97 -2.59
CA PRO A 104 13.82 8.23 -1.90
C PRO A 104 15.04 7.98 -2.80
N ASP A 105 16.24 8.10 -2.25
CA ASP A 105 17.47 7.99 -3.02
C ASP A 105 17.72 6.54 -3.48
N PHE A 106 17.30 5.53 -2.70
CA PHE A 106 17.36 4.13 -3.11
C PHE A 106 16.51 3.83 -4.37
N TYR A 107 15.53 4.66 -4.73
CA TYR A 107 14.79 4.49 -5.98
C TYR A 107 15.66 4.68 -7.24
N LYS A 108 16.79 5.38 -7.12
CA LYS A 108 17.74 5.62 -8.21
C LYS A 108 18.67 4.42 -8.43
N THR A 109 18.75 3.50 -7.48
CA THR A 109 19.69 2.38 -7.49
C THR A 109 19.06 1.12 -8.09
N ARG A 110 19.89 0.09 -8.29
CA ARG A 110 19.52 -1.20 -8.88
C ARG A 110 19.99 -2.33 -8.00
N VAL A 111 19.23 -3.41 -7.98
CA VAL A 111 19.63 -4.63 -7.28
C VAL A 111 20.76 -5.35 -7.99
N SER A 112 21.63 -5.99 -7.21
CA SER A 112 22.85 -6.64 -7.66
C SER A 112 22.61 -7.81 -8.61
N GLN A 113 21.61 -8.65 -8.33
CA GLN A 113 21.42 -9.93 -9.00
C GLN A 113 20.96 -9.82 -10.46
N ASN A 114 20.09 -8.85 -10.78
CA ASN A 114 19.45 -8.76 -12.11
C ASN A 114 19.36 -7.32 -12.66
N GLY A 115 19.96 -6.35 -11.97
CA GLY A 115 20.02 -4.95 -12.40
C GLY A 115 18.67 -4.24 -12.46
N LYS A 116 17.58 -4.81 -11.92
CA LYS A 116 16.26 -4.13 -11.88
C LYS A 116 16.33 -2.93 -10.93
N LYS A 117 15.58 -1.86 -11.22
CA LYS A 117 15.58 -0.69 -10.32
C LYS A 117 14.90 -1.09 -9.00
N MET A 118 15.43 -0.64 -7.86
CA MET A 118 14.87 -1.00 -6.56
C MET A 118 13.41 -0.56 -6.39
N VAL A 119 13.04 0.58 -6.98
CA VAL A 119 11.65 1.09 -7.02
C VAL A 119 10.66 0.14 -7.69
N GLN A 120 11.11 -0.79 -8.55
CA GLN A 120 10.24 -1.80 -9.15
C GLN A 120 9.93 -2.96 -8.19
N ILE A 121 10.60 -3.01 -7.04
CA ILE A 121 10.55 -4.12 -6.08
C ILE A 121 9.90 -3.64 -4.77
N GLY A 122 10.37 -2.53 -4.19
CA GLY A 122 9.82 -1.95 -2.97
C GLY A 122 9.58 -0.46 -3.13
N GLN A 123 8.49 0.03 -2.54
CA GLN A 123 8.08 1.43 -2.59
C GLN A 123 7.89 1.98 -1.19
N ILE A 124 8.04 3.29 -0.98
CA ILE A 124 7.65 3.97 0.25
C ILE A 124 6.20 4.45 0.11
N GLY A 125 5.30 3.90 0.91
CA GLY A 125 3.94 4.44 1.06
C GLY A 125 3.93 5.55 2.12
N GLY A 126 3.33 6.69 1.79
CA GLY A 126 3.42 7.88 2.62
C GLY A 126 4.87 8.32 2.81
N GLU A 127 5.28 8.55 4.06
CA GLU A 127 6.64 9.03 4.37
C GLU A 127 7.63 7.93 4.76
N ASP A 128 7.20 6.92 5.52
CA ASP A 128 8.14 6.02 6.22
C ASP A 128 7.79 4.52 6.17
N CYS A 129 6.75 4.15 5.42
CA CYS A 129 6.30 2.77 5.30
C CYS A 129 6.91 2.11 4.05
N LEU A 130 7.88 1.21 4.23
CA LEU A 130 8.36 0.38 3.12
C LEU A 130 7.30 -0.67 2.75
N PHE A 131 6.73 -0.52 1.58
CA PHE A 131 5.69 -1.38 1.04
C PHE A 131 6.25 -2.41 0.07
N PHE A 132 5.87 -3.68 0.27
CA PHE A 132 6.11 -4.75 -0.67
C PHE A 132 4.81 -5.46 -1.02
N CYS A 133 4.54 -5.54 -2.32
CA CYS A 133 3.64 -6.54 -2.88
C CYS A 133 4.47 -7.71 -3.41
N TYR A 134 4.61 -8.82 -2.67
CA TYR A 134 5.49 -9.92 -3.11
C TYR A 134 4.98 -10.63 -4.37
N GLN A 135 3.67 -10.58 -4.62
CA GLN A 135 3.09 -11.05 -5.88
C GLN A 135 1.87 -10.24 -6.35
N ASN A 136 1.92 -9.80 -7.61
CA ASN A 136 0.84 -9.14 -8.33
C ASN A 136 -0.05 -10.15 -9.06
N TYR A 137 -0.35 -11.27 -8.40
CA TYR A 137 -1.21 -12.33 -8.89
C TYR A 137 -2.11 -12.81 -7.75
N CYS A 138 -3.36 -13.15 -8.06
CA CYS A 138 -4.28 -13.74 -7.10
C CYS A 138 -5.06 -14.89 -7.75
N SER A 139 -5.02 -16.06 -7.10
CA SER A 139 -5.65 -17.30 -7.57
C SER A 139 -7.17 -17.19 -7.76
N HIS A 140 -7.83 -16.27 -7.07
CA HIS A 140 -9.26 -16.03 -7.23
C HIS A 140 -9.62 -15.45 -8.61
N PHE A 141 -8.76 -14.64 -9.23
CA PHE A 141 -8.99 -14.14 -10.59
C PHE A 141 -8.96 -15.27 -11.62
N ALA A 142 -8.07 -16.25 -11.47
CA ALA A 142 -7.97 -17.40 -12.38
C ALA A 142 -9.22 -18.31 -12.34
N ARG A 143 -10.03 -18.21 -11.29
CA ARG A 143 -11.27 -18.98 -11.10
C ARG A 143 -12.53 -18.16 -11.36
N GLY A 144 -12.41 -16.89 -11.75
CA GLY A 144 -13.56 -15.99 -11.89
C GLY A 144 -14.26 -15.68 -10.56
N LYS A 145 -13.55 -15.78 -9.43
CA LYS A 145 -14.07 -15.56 -8.07
C LYS A 145 -13.35 -14.44 -7.33
N GLN A 146 -12.75 -13.50 -8.08
CA GLN A 146 -12.10 -12.31 -7.52
C GLN A 146 -13.08 -11.48 -6.69
N CYS A 147 -12.56 -10.70 -5.75
CA CYS A 147 -13.36 -9.72 -5.04
C CYS A 147 -13.81 -8.62 -6.03
N LEU A 148 -15.08 -8.21 -6.00
CA LEU A 148 -15.66 -7.31 -7.01
C LEU A 148 -15.04 -5.91 -7.02
N PHE A 149 -14.45 -5.47 -5.90
CA PHE A 149 -13.74 -4.19 -5.80
C PHE A 149 -12.27 -4.26 -6.18
N CYS A 150 -11.70 -5.47 -6.34
CA CYS A 150 -10.25 -5.63 -6.46
C CYS A 150 -9.78 -5.28 -7.87
N ASN A 151 -8.91 -4.28 -7.99
CA ASN A 151 -8.30 -3.88 -9.26
C ASN A 151 -6.86 -4.40 -9.46
N LEU A 152 -6.37 -5.34 -8.62
CA LEU A 152 -5.01 -5.90 -8.73
C LEU A 152 -4.65 -6.36 -10.15
N ALA A 153 -5.54 -7.14 -10.77
CA ALA A 153 -5.29 -7.72 -12.08
C ALA A 153 -5.42 -6.68 -13.22
N SER A 154 -6.32 -5.71 -13.11
CA SER A 154 -6.44 -4.64 -14.10
C SER A 154 -5.24 -3.70 -14.00
N THR A 155 -4.88 -3.25 -12.80
CA THR A 155 -3.68 -2.45 -12.56
C THR A 155 -2.42 -3.13 -13.09
N SER A 156 -2.21 -4.43 -12.82
CA SER A 156 -1.04 -5.16 -13.32
C SER A 156 -1.02 -5.37 -14.85
N LYS A 157 -2.17 -5.22 -15.53
CA LYS A 157 -2.28 -5.26 -17.00
C LYS A 157 -2.03 -3.87 -17.60
N THR A 158 -2.58 -2.83 -17.00
CA THR A 158 -2.46 -1.44 -17.46
C THR A 158 -1.06 -0.88 -17.24
N TYR A 159 -0.45 -1.16 -16.07
CA TYR A 159 0.84 -0.59 -15.67
C TYR A 159 1.92 -1.66 -15.56
N ASN A 160 3.13 -1.33 -16.03
CA ASN A 160 4.32 -2.19 -15.98
C ASN A 160 5.47 -1.53 -15.18
N SER A 161 5.13 -0.80 -14.12
CA SER A 161 6.10 -0.07 -13.28
C SER A 161 6.84 -0.98 -12.30
N VAL A 162 6.27 -2.14 -11.92
CA VAL A 162 6.82 -3.03 -10.90
C VAL A 162 7.03 -4.47 -11.38
N LEU A 163 7.89 -5.22 -10.69
CA LEU A 163 8.04 -6.66 -10.91
C LEU A 163 6.80 -7.40 -10.38
N LYS A 164 6.18 -8.23 -11.22
CA LYS A 164 4.95 -8.94 -10.86
C LYS A 164 5.16 -10.06 -9.84
N LYS A 165 6.34 -10.67 -9.83
CA LYS A 165 6.79 -11.65 -8.83
C LYS A 165 8.16 -11.22 -8.34
N LYS A 166 8.37 -11.23 -7.03
CA LYS A 166 9.59 -10.74 -6.38
C LYS A 166 10.21 -11.88 -5.59
N ASP A 167 11.49 -12.15 -5.85
CA ASP A 167 12.24 -13.14 -5.09
C ASP A 167 12.63 -12.59 -3.72
N ALA A 168 12.76 -13.47 -2.73
CA ALA A 168 13.08 -13.10 -1.35
C ALA A 168 14.38 -12.30 -1.23
N GLU A 169 15.42 -12.69 -1.97
CA GLU A 169 16.72 -12.02 -1.95
C GLU A 169 16.63 -10.58 -2.47
N LEU A 170 15.84 -10.34 -3.54
CA LEU A 170 15.61 -9.00 -4.07
C LEU A 170 14.90 -8.11 -3.04
N ILE A 171 13.92 -8.66 -2.33
CA ILE A 171 13.21 -7.93 -1.26
C ILE A 171 14.18 -7.62 -0.10
N GLY A 172 15.04 -8.58 0.28
CA GLY A 172 16.05 -8.40 1.32
C GLY A 172 17.04 -7.28 1.00
N GLU A 173 17.57 -7.24 -0.22
CA GLU A 173 18.51 -6.22 -0.68
C GLU A 173 17.85 -4.81 -0.67
N VAL A 174 16.63 -4.71 -1.21
CA VAL A 174 15.88 -3.44 -1.25
C VAL A 174 15.52 -2.96 0.15
N ALA A 175 15.14 -3.88 1.05
CA ALA A 175 14.90 -3.54 2.44
C ALA A 175 16.17 -2.96 3.09
N SER A 176 17.33 -3.59 2.91
CA SER A 176 18.58 -3.07 3.49
C SER A 176 18.91 -1.66 2.99
N ALA A 177 18.81 -1.42 1.68
CA ALA A 177 19.04 -0.11 1.09
C ALA A 177 18.06 0.95 1.62
N ALA A 178 16.76 0.65 1.67
CA ALA A 178 15.74 1.58 2.12
C ALA A 178 15.87 1.93 3.62
N TRP A 179 16.26 0.97 4.46
CA TRP A 179 16.53 1.24 5.88
C TRP A 179 17.84 1.99 6.10
N ALA A 180 18.88 1.74 5.31
CA ALA A 180 20.13 2.47 5.38
C ALA A 180 19.97 3.95 5.04
N GLU A 181 18.98 4.31 4.21
CA GLU A 181 18.61 5.70 3.92
C GLU A 181 18.02 6.44 5.14
N GLY A 182 17.49 5.71 6.14
CA GLY A 182 17.06 6.25 7.42
C GLY A 182 15.61 6.74 7.50
N THR A 183 14.91 6.86 6.37
CA THR A 183 13.50 7.31 6.33
C THR A 183 12.52 6.20 6.77
N VAL A 184 12.83 4.94 6.46
CA VAL A 184 11.94 3.81 6.73
C VAL A 184 11.87 3.48 8.22
N LYS A 185 10.65 3.49 8.76
CA LYS A 185 10.39 3.08 10.15
C LYS A 185 9.79 1.68 10.27
N HIS A 186 9.05 1.24 9.27
CA HIS A 186 8.41 -0.08 9.27
C HIS A 186 8.11 -0.61 7.87
N VAL A 187 7.87 -1.92 7.77
CA VAL A 187 7.38 -2.58 6.54
C VAL A 187 5.87 -2.81 6.57
N LEU A 188 5.22 -2.67 5.41
CA LEU A 188 3.92 -3.26 5.14
C LEU A 188 4.07 -4.25 3.99
N MET A 189 3.75 -5.51 4.23
CA MET A 189 3.87 -6.54 3.22
C MET A 189 2.53 -7.21 2.93
N THR A 190 2.24 -7.47 1.67
CA THR A 190 1.02 -8.15 1.23
C THR A 190 1.21 -8.74 -0.16
N GLY A 191 0.21 -9.45 -0.68
CA GLY A 191 0.19 -9.98 -2.02
C GLY A 191 -1.14 -10.67 -2.29
N GLY A 192 -1.36 -11.08 -3.53
CA GLY A 192 -2.56 -11.85 -3.85
C GLY A 192 -2.48 -13.30 -3.37
N CYS A 193 -3.60 -14.01 -3.39
CA CYS A 193 -3.69 -15.38 -2.87
C CYS A 193 -2.98 -16.39 -3.78
N PHE A 194 -2.32 -17.38 -3.17
CA PHE A 194 -1.67 -18.49 -3.86
C PHE A 194 -2.66 -19.61 -4.18
N SER A 195 -2.35 -20.42 -5.19
CA SER A 195 -3.13 -21.63 -5.56
C SER A 195 -2.37 -22.93 -5.29
N HIS A 196 -1.03 -22.91 -5.26
CA HIS A 196 -0.20 -24.12 -5.36
C HIS A 196 0.83 -24.24 -4.22
N GLU A 197 0.96 -23.21 -3.39
CA GLU A 197 1.87 -23.21 -2.26
C GLU A 197 1.24 -22.47 -1.06
N LYS A 198 1.75 -22.80 0.13
CA LYS A 198 1.35 -22.10 1.35
C LYS A 198 2.06 -20.77 1.43
N GLU A 199 1.29 -19.68 1.49
CA GLU A 199 1.78 -18.30 1.63
C GLU A 199 2.84 -18.12 2.72
N ILE A 200 2.67 -18.79 3.87
CA ILE A 200 3.64 -18.74 4.97
C ILE A 200 5.06 -19.20 4.58
N ARG A 201 5.22 -20.10 3.60
CA ARG A 201 6.55 -20.54 3.15
C ARG A 201 7.28 -19.41 2.44
N VAL A 202 6.60 -18.77 1.48
CA VAL A 202 7.11 -17.61 0.75
C VAL A 202 7.42 -16.47 1.70
N VAL A 203 6.50 -16.16 2.62
CA VAL A 203 6.69 -15.07 3.59
C VAL A 203 7.85 -15.35 4.54
N LYS A 204 8.04 -16.60 4.98
CA LYS A 204 9.18 -17.00 5.81
C LYS A 204 10.50 -16.74 5.09
N ASP A 205 10.61 -17.11 3.82
CA ASP A 205 11.84 -16.92 3.04
C ASP A 205 12.14 -15.43 2.84
N ILE A 206 11.10 -14.62 2.56
CA ILE A 206 11.23 -13.17 2.43
C ILE A 206 11.74 -12.54 3.72
N PHE A 207 11.11 -12.83 4.86
CA PHE A 207 11.54 -12.25 6.13
C PHE A 207 12.91 -12.74 6.57
N ALA A 208 13.26 -14.00 6.30
CA ALA A 208 14.62 -14.49 6.53
C ALA A 208 15.65 -13.70 5.70
N ALA A 209 15.35 -13.39 4.44
CA ALA A 209 16.21 -12.56 3.60
C ALA A 209 16.33 -11.13 4.12
N ILE A 210 15.23 -10.49 4.53
CA ILE A 210 15.26 -9.14 5.14
C ILE A 210 16.10 -9.15 6.42
N CYS A 211 15.88 -10.10 7.32
CA CYS A 211 16.64 -10.25 8.56
C CYS A 211 18.14 -10.41 8.28
N LYS A 212 18.50 -11.30 7.35
CA LYS A 212 19.90 -11.53 6.92
C LYS A 212 20.56 -10.25 6.39
N HIS A 213 19.90 -9.55 5.47
CA HIS A 213 20.43 -8.34 4.82
C HIS A 213 20.53 -7.14 5.76
N ARG A 214 19.65 -7.07 6.77
CA ARG A 214 19.64 -5.99 7.75
C ARG A 214 20.43 -6.31 9.02
N GLY A 215 20.82 -7.57 9.22
CA GLY A 215 21.47 -8.03 10.46
C GLY A 215 20.58 -7.89 11.70
N VAL A 216 19.28 -8.21 11.58
CA VAL A 216 18.31 -8.14 12.70
C VAL A 216 17.48 -9.41 12.80
N ASP A 217 16.92 -9.68 13.99
CA ASP A 217 16.04 -10.85 14.23
C ASP A 217 14.54 -10.51 14.20
N ARG A 218 14.22 -9.22 14.25
CA ARG A 218 12.84 -8.70 14.31
C ARG A 218 12.70 -7.48 13.40
N ILE A 219 11.57 -7.41 12.70
CA ILE A 219 11.29 -6.38 11.71
C ILE A 219 10.05 -5.60 12.15
N PRO A 220 10.15 -4.27 12.36
CA PRO A 220 8.98 -3.45 12.62
C PRO A 220 8.09 -3.43 11.37
N GLY A 221 6.81 -3.70 11.53
CA GLY A 221 5.87 -3.72 10.42
C GLY A 221 4.75 -4.72 10.57
N THR A 222 3.94 -4.79 9.53
CA THR A 222 2.75 -5.65 9.44
C THR A 222 2.78 -6.48 8.17
N ILE A 223 2.49 -7.77 8.29
CA ILE A 223 2.14 -8.63 7.15
C ILE A 223 0.61 -8.70 7.02
N LEU A 224 0.09 -8.59 5.80
CA LEU A 224 -1.34 -8.75 5.48
C LEU A 224 -1.56 -9.96 4.57
N PRO A 225 -1.52 -11.20 5.11
CA PRO A 225 -1.73 -12.41 4.32
C PRO A 225 -3.22 -12.78 4.25
N SER A 226 -3.53 -13.86 3.55
CA SER A 226 -4.81 -14.56 3.73
C SER A 226 -4.95 -15.03 5.18
N PRO A 227 -6.18 -15.15 5.74
CA PRO A 227 -6.38 -15.56 7.13
C PRO A 227 -5.65 -16.86 7.46
N ALA A 228 -4.66 -16.75 8.35
CA ALA A 228 -3.90 -17.90 8.81
C ALA A 228 -4.68 -18.66 9.88
N LYS A 229 -4.42 -19.97 10.00
CA LYS A 229 -5.19 -20.87 10.86
C LYS A 229 -4.23 -21.70 11.72
N GLY A 230 -4.59 -21.91 12.99
CA GLY A 230 -3.82 -22.71 13.93
C GLY A 230 -2.34 -22.31 13.98
N ASP A 231 -1.45 -23.29 13.89
CA ASP A 231 0.00 -23.11 13.98
C ASP A 231 0.59 -22.17 12.92
N ASP A 232 -0.08 -21.95 11.78
CA ASP A 232 0.42 -21.05 10.74
C ASP A 232 0.48 -19.59 11.26
N ILE A 233 -0.35 -19.19 12.24
CA ILE A 233 -0.28 -17.88 12.91
C ILE A 233 1.05 -17.74 13.68
N LYS A 234 1.40 -18.76 14.48
CA LYS A 234 2.68 -18.78 15.20
C LYS A 234 3.86 -18.79 14.24
N ARG A 235 3.76 -19.49 13.11
CA ARG A 235 4.82 -19.47 12.09
C ARG A 235 5.06 -18.08 11.51
N TYR A 236 4.03 -17.25 11.33
CA TYR A 236 4.21 -15.85 10.96
C TYR A 236 4.96 -15.09 12.05
N TYR A 237 4.57 -15.25 13.32
CA TYR A 237 5.26 -14.62 14.45
C TYR A 237 6.75 -14.99 14.51
N ASP A 238 7.05 -16.29 14.31
CA ASP A 238 8.41 -16.83 14.34
C ASP A 238 9.30 -16.28 13.21
N THR A 239 8.74 -15.69 12.13
CA THR A 239 9.54 -14.99 11.10
C THR A 239 10.20 -13.71 11.60
N GLY A 240 9.69 -13.17 12.72
CA GLY A 240 10.19 -11.95 13.33
C GLY A 240 9.46 -10.65 12.93
N ILE A 241 8.40 -10.74 12.13
CA ILE A 241 7.49 -9.60 11.91
C ILE A 241 6.73 -9.26 13.20
N LYS A 242 6.57 -7.96 13.48
CA LYS A 242 5.94 -7.51 14.74
C LYS A 242 4.42 -7.60 14.77
N ALA A 243 3.76 -7.51 13.62
CA ALA A 243 2.31 -7.54 13.54
C ALA A 243 1.82 -8.35 12.34
N ILE A 244 0.63 -8.92 12.47
CA ILE A 244 -0.13 -9.55 11.39
C ILE A 244 -1.49 -8.89 11.31
N GLY A 245 -2.00 -8.70 10.11
CA GLY A 245 -3.36 -8.25 9.93
C GLY A 245 -4.10 -9.01 8.84
N TYR A 246 -5.41 -9.04 8.93
CA TYR A 246 -6.27 -9.66 7.93
C TYR A 246 -7.23 -8.62 7.36
N SER A 247 -7.43 -8.66 6.04
CA SER A 247 -8.36 -7.76 5.36
C SER A 247 -9.63 -8.51 4.98
N MET A 248 -10.63 -8.44 5.87
CA MET A 248 -11.97 -8.97 5.59
C MET A 248 -12.69 -8.10 4.56
N GLU A 249 -12.43 -6.79 4.59
CA GLU A 249 -12.98 -5.77 3.68
C GLU A 249 -14.48 -5.53 3.85
N ILE A 250 -15.28 -6.59 3.99
CA ILE A 250 -16.73 -6.57 4.11
C ILE A 250 -17.15 -7.24 5.42
N TRP A 251 -17.69 -6.47 6.35
CA TRP A 251 -18.11 -7.00 7.66
C TRP A 251 -19.38 -7.84 7.58
N ASP A 252 -20.39 -7.37 6.83
CA ASP A 252 -21.64 -8.12 6.70
C ASP A 252 -21.41 -9.45 5.97
N GLU A 253 -21.86 -10.55 6.58
CA GLU A 253 -21.57 -11.89 6.07
C GLU A 253 -22.23 -12.16 4.70
N ALA A 254 -23.44 -11.66 4.48
CA ALA A 254 -24.13 -11.84 3.21
C ALA A 254 -23.41 -11.06 2.09
N LEU A 255 -23.02 -9.82 2.36
CA LEU A 255 -22.21 -9.02 1.44
C LEU A 255 -20.81 -9.60 1.25
N TYR A 256 -20.18 -10.19 2.27
CA TYR A 256 -18.89 -10.84 2.16
C TYR A 256 -18.93 -12.00 1.16
N ARG A 257 -19.98 -12.83 1.20
CA ARG A 257 -20.18 -13.90 0.21
C ARG A 257 -20.41 -13.36 -1.20
N ALA A 258 -21.21 -12.30 -1.33
CA ALA A 258 -21.55 -11.72 -2.63
C ALA A 258 -20.37 -10.99 -3.29
N ILE A 259 -19.62 -10.20 -2.50
CA ILE A 259 -18.57 -9.31 -2.99
C ILE A 259 -17.20 -9.99 -3.01
N CYS A 260 -16.94 -10.95 -2.12
CA CYS A 260 -15.66 -11.65 -1.99
C CYS A 260 -15.83 -13.18 -2.16
N PRO A 261 -16.41 -13.67 -3.27
CA PRO A 261 -16.81 -15.06 -3.40
C PRO A 261 -15.66 -16.04 -3.16
N GLY A 262 -14.49 -15.81 -3.77
CA GLY A 262 -13.32 -16.68 -3.61
C GLY A 262 -12.76 -16.72 -2.18
N LYS A 263 -12.74 -15.57 -1.47
CA LYS A 263 -12.32 -15.51 -0.06
C LYS A 263 -13.31 -16.25 0.82
N SER A 264 -14.61 -16.01 0.63
CA SER A 264 -15.69 -16.59 1.44
C SER A 264 -15.79 -18.10 1.33
N GLU A 265 -15.50 -18.66 0.14
CA GLU A 265 -15.41 -20.11 -0.06
C GLU A 265 -14.21 -20.74 0.65
N SER A 266 -13.11 -19.99 0.75
CA SER A 266 -11.86 -20.49 1.35
C SER A 266 -11.83 -20.29 2.87
N THR A 267 -12.46 -19.24 3.35
CA THR A 267 -12.55 -18.86 4.77
C THR A 267 -13.91 -18.22 5.03
N SER A 268 -14.75 -18.91 5.81
CA SER A 268 -16.05 -18.37 6.24
C SER A 268 -15.88 -17.13 7.12
N HIS A 269 -16.93 -16.31 7.24
CA HIS A 269 -16.91 -15.11 8.08
C HIS A 269 -16.53 -15.44 9.54
N ALA A 270 -17.18 -16.45 10.13
CA ALA A 270 -16.88 -16.88 11.50
C ALA A 270 -15.43 -17.39 11.66
N GLU A 271 -14.88 -18.06 10.65
CA GLU A 271 -13.49 -18.51 10.70
C GLU A 271 -12.50 -17.36 10.59
N PHE A 272 -12.83 -16.37 9.77
CA PHE A 272 -12.06 -15.14 9.66
C PHE A 272 -11.98 -14.43 11.02
N LEU A 273 -13.10 -14.32 11.74
CA LEU A 273 -13.13 -13.75 13.09
C LEU A 273 -12.26 -14.55 14.07
N ARG A 274 -12.37 -15.88 14.07
CA ARG A 274 -11.51 -16.75 14.89
C ARG A 274 -10.02 -16.58 14.57
N SER A 275 -9.66 -16.40 13.31
CA SER A 275 -8.28 -16.11 12.90
C SER A 275 -7.78 -14.80 13.50
N ILE A 276 -8.59 -13.73 13.48
CA ILE A 276 -8.24 -12.44 14.10
C ILE A 276 -8.03 -12.62 15.61
N GLU A 277 -8.97 -13.26 16.31
CA GLU A 277 -8.86 -13.52 17.74
C GLU A 277 -7.60 -14.32 18.08
N SER A 278 -7.31 -15.36 17.31
CA SER A 278 -6.11 -16.19 17.48
C SER A 278 -4.83 -15.41 17.20
N ALA A 279 -4.85 -14.50 16.21
CA ALA A 279 -3.72 -13.64 15.90
C ALA A 279 -3.43 -12.66 17.05
N VAL A 280 -4.46 -12.08 17.67
CA VAL A 280 -4.29 -11.25 18.88
C VAL A 280 -3.67 -12.07 20.01
N GLY A 281 -4.10 -13.32 20.20
CA GLY A 281 -3.52 -14.21 21.22
C GLY A 281 -2.02 -14.50 21.03
N VAL A 282 -1.51 -14.49 19.80
CA VAL A 282 -0.10 -14.77 19.49
C VAL A 282 0.75 -13.50 19.43
N PHE A 283 0.25 -12.44 18.77
CA PHE A 283 1.00 -11.21 18.53
C PHE A 283 0.81 -10.16 19.64
N GLY A 284 -0.20 -10.33 20.49
CA GLY A 284 -0.60 -9.38 21.52
C GLY A 284 -1.56 -8.30 21.01
N GLU A 285 -2.18 -7.60 21.96
CA GLU A 285 -3.08 -6.49 21.67
C GLU A 285 -2.38 -5.40 20.86
N GLY A 286 -3.09 -4.82 19.88
CA GLY A 286 -2.54 -3.82 18.96
C GLY A 286 -1.70 -4.38 17.80
N ASN A 287 -1.32 -5.67 17.83
CA ASN A 287 -0.50 -6.31 16.80
C ASN A 287 -1.24 -7.37 15.95
N GLY A 288 -2.50 -7.66 16.29
CA GLY A 288 -3.46 -8.39 15.45
C GLY A 288 -4.46 -7.43 14.81
N LEU A 289 -4.20 -7.00 13.57
CA LEU A 289 -4.94 -5.91 12.92
C LEU A 289 -6.04 -6.41 11.98
N GLN A 290 -7.13 -5.68 11.88
CA GLN A 290 -8.21 -5.92 10.90
C GLN A 290 -8.36 -4.69 10.00
N ARG A 291 -8.53 -4.90 8.68
CA ARG A 291 -8.94 -3.84 7.75
C ARG A 291 -10.31 -4.15 7.13
N SER A 292 -11.19 -3.14 7.12
CA SER A 292 -12.54 -3.20 6.56
C SER A 292 -12.88 -1.88 5.87
N PHE A 293 -13.67 -1.92 4.79
CA PHE A 293 -14.23 -0.73 4.18
C PHE A 293 -15.46 -0.25 4.95
N ALA A 294 -15.56 1.05 5.21
CA ALA A 294 -16.77 1.65 5.77
C ALA A 294 -17.87 1.85 4.71
N ARG A 295 -17.52 1.87 3.41
CA ARG A 295 -18.45 2.07 2.29
C ARG A 295 -17.85 1.54 0.99
N LEU A 296 -18.55 0.63 0.31
CA LEU A 296 -18.28 0.31 -1.10
C LEU A 296 -19.33 0.97 -1.97
N ARG A 297 -18.90 1.78 -2.95
CA ARG A 297 -19.73 2.07 -4.12
C ARG A 297 -19.45 0.97 -5.13
N VAL A 298 -20.41 0.05 -5.27
CA VAL A 298 -20.46 -0.85 -6.42
C VAL A 298 -21.17 -0.06 -7.51
N SER A 299 -20.46 0.28 -8.59
CA SER A 299 -21.01 0.88 -9.80
C SER A 299 -21.84 -0.15 -10.58
#